data_AF-A0A9W4D9A1-F1
#
_entry.id   AF-A0A9W4D9A1-F1
#
_cell.length_a   1.000
_cell.length_b   1.000
_cell.length_c   1.000
_cell.angle_alpha   90.00
_cell.angle_beta   90.00
_cell.angle_gamma   90.00
#
_symmetry.space_group_name_H-M   'P 1'
#
loop_
_entity.id
_entity.type
_entity.pdbx_description
1 polymer ?
#
loop_
_entity_poly.entity_id
_entity_poly.type
_entity_poly.pdbx_seq_one_letter_code
_entity_poly.pdbx_strand_id
1 'polypeptide(L)'
;MVTVCVAAFLLSILNPYIADRMVLVELSKARTYVHREISTANQFPMNKPSKDIYMIKSDIKRPGTSYAIYCSQKLDGRTLMDGLLNQLIPFTVDRRIKDQRRINPENPCLSQLSSMALKKNYNLILTSEIINNNVCTGRNLMELALHKYIHIHEYRTNGSEERLKKIRVYFDVGMEIEFGEGQVYFEGKKVNNQTEDEILIWYLGYLHVLRRRIKRGGWYASTSLTSMDLNGYDISKFIRRNSPPFKRFVETWEFLGTLVDERKNYPGLTEKELTKERQRKISHEKIERLKLGNLKPSDVHGTIVSFTWFGDRDQTLFW
;
A
#
# COMPACT_ATOMS: atom_id res chain seq x y z
N MET A 1 1.07 23.66 -12.96
CA MET A 1 0.05 22.68 -12.53
C MET A 1 0.77 21.49 -11.91
N VAL A 2 0.28 20.93 -10.81
CA VAL A 2 0.88 19.75 -10.17
C VAL A 2 0.22 18.51 -10.76
N THR A 3 1.02 17.60 -11.33
CA THR A 3 0.53 16.30 -11.77
C THR A 3 0.15 15.46 -10.56
N VAL A 4 -1.06 14.89 -10.58
CA VAL A 4 -1.49 13.89 -9.60
C VAL A 4 -1.55 12.53 -10.28
N CYS A 5 -1.04 11.50 -9.60
CA CYS A 5 -1.06 10.13 -10.10
C CYS A 5 -1.63 9.16 -9.05
N VAL A 6 -2.18 8.04 -9.51
CA VAL A 6 -2.71 6.93 -8.71
C VAL A 6 -2.15 5.64 -9.29
N ALA A 7 -1.65 4.74 -8.45
CA ALA A 7 -1.31 3.38 -8.82
C ALA A 7 -2.46 2.43 -8.47
N ALA A 8 -2.83 1.55 -9.40
CA ALA A 8 -3.70 0.41 -9.14
C ALA A 8 -2.86 -0.86 -9.15
N PHE A 9 -2.89 -1.63 -8.07
CA PHE A 9 -2.26 -2.94 -7.94
C PHE A 9 -3.32 -4.01 -8.01
N LEU A 10 -3.17 -4.97 -8.92
CA LEU A 10 -4.02 -6.14 -9.06
C LEU A 10 -3.22 -7.38 -8.68
N LEU A 11 -3.72 -8.13 -7.72
CA LEU A 11 -3.18 -9.44 -7.36
C LEU A 11 -4.00 -10.54 -8.03
N SER A 12 -3.35 -11.39 -8.81
CA SER A 12 -3.93 -12.60 -9.41
C SER A 12 -3.19 -13.82 -8.87
N ILE A 13 -3.87 -14.75 -8.20
CA ILE A 13 -3.21 -15.88 -7.50
C ILE A 13 -3.15 -17.13 -8.38
N LEU A 14 -4.30 -17.63 -8.84
CA LEU A 14 -4.40 -18.87 -9.61
C LEU A 14 -4.55 -18.60 -11.11
N ASN A 15 -5.45 -17.68 -11.47
CA ASN A 15 -5.72 -17.31 -12.85
C ASN A 15 -5.21 -15.88 -13.09
N PRO A 16 -4.30 -15.64 -14.05
CA PRO A 16 -3.84 -14.29 -14.34
C PRO A 16 -4.98 -13.34 -14.69
N TYR A 17 -6.03 -13.83 -15.35
CA TYR A 17 -7.13 -13.02 -15.87
C TYR A 17 -8.24 -12.73 -14.87
N ILE A 18 -8.14 -13.23 -13.64
CA ILE A 18 -9.11 -12.95 -12.57
C ILE A 18 -8.30 -12.42 -11.41
N ALA A 19 -8.41 -11.12 -11.17
CA ALA A 19 -7.88 -10.56 -9.93
C ALA A 19 -8.60 -11.20 -8.74
N ASP A 20 -7.88 -11.32 -7.64
CA ASP A 20 -8.41 -11.68 -6.33
C ASP A 20 -8.71 -10.40 -5.53
N ARG A 21 -7.83 -9.39 -5.64
CA ARG A 21 -7.98 -8.09 -4.98
C ARG A 21 -7.27 -6.97 -5.74
N MET A 22 -7.76 -5.74 -5.52
CA MET A 22 -7.18 -4.51 -6.03
C MET A 22 -6.84 -3.55 -4.88
N VAL A 23 -5.73 -2.84 -5.00
CA VAL A 23 -5.40 -1.70 -4.13
C VAL A 23 -5.09 -0.48 -5.00
N LEU A 24 -5.78 0.62 -4.74
CA LEU A 24 -5.46 1.94 -5.30
C LEU A 24 -4.63 2.74 -4.29
N VAL A 25 -3.56 3.35 -4.76
CA VAL A 25 -2.65 4.16 -3.96
C VAL A 25 -2.43 5.49 -4.65
N GLU A 26 -2.77 6.59 -3.99
CA GLU A 26 -2.38 7.90 -4.47
C GLU A 26 -0.85 8.04 -4.45
N LEU A 27 -0.29 8.55 -5.55
CA LEU A 27 1.14 8.75 -5.70
C LEU A 27 1.57 10.19 -5.44
N SER A 28 1.21 10.74 -4.28
CA SER A 28 1.57 12.10 -3.87
C SER A 28 2.70 12.13 -2.84
N LYS A 29 3.36 13.28 -2.68
CA LYS A 29 4.40 13.51 -1.65
C LYS A 29 3.79 13.80 -0.26
N ALA A 30 2.46 13.89 -0.16
CA ALA A 30 1.72 14.22 1.05
C ALA A 30 0.96 13.00 1.58
N ARG A 31 -0.02 13.19 2.49
CA ARG A 31 -0.94 12.11 2.87
C ARG A 31 -1.65 11.59 1.62
N THR A 32 -1.62 10.29 1.46
CA THR A 32 -2.10 9.59 0.26
C THR A 32 -3.15 8.60 0.69
N TYR A 33 -4.27 8.58 -0.04
CA TYR A 33 -5.32 7.60 0.23
C TYR A 33 -4.91 6.24 -0.32
N VAL A 34 -5.27 5.21 0.43
CA VAL A 34 -5.23 3.82 0.00
C VAL A 34 -6.65 3.30 0.00
N HIS A 35 -7.10 2.78 -1.15
CA HIS A 35 -8.36 2.06 -1.23
C HIS A 35 -8.07 0.60 -1.54
N ARG A 36 -8.67 -0.30 -0.77
CA ARG A 36 -8.61 -1.74 -1.02
C ARG A 36 -10.00 -2.21 -1.44
N GLU A 37 -10.05 -3.05 -2.45
CA GLU A 37 -11.27 -3.70 -2.89
C GLU A 37 -11.00 -5.19 -3.18
N ILE A 38 -11.95 -6.06 -2.82
CA ILE A 38 -11.99 -7.43 -3.36
C ILE A 38 -12.50 -7.29 -4.79
N SER A 39 -11.72 -7.78 -5.75
CA SER A 39 -11.94 -7.45 -7.15
C SER A 39 -11.84 -8.71 -7.97
N THR A 40 -12.90 -9.08 -8.69
CA THR A 40 -12.86 -10.08 -9.77
C THR A 40 -12.58 -9.40 -11.12
N ALA A 41 -11.92 -8.25 -11.12
CA ALA A 41 -11.65 -7.51 -12.34
C ALA A 41 -10.68 -8.30 -13.21
N ASN A 42 -11.02 -8.42 -14.49
CA ASN A 42 -10.16 -9.06 -15.47
C ASN A 42 -9.16 -8.07 -16.08
N GLN A 43 -9.36 -6.77 -15.85
CA GLN A 43 -8.58 -5.68 -16.42
C GLN A 43 -8.54 -4.49 -15.47
N PHE A 44 -7.53 -3.64 -15.67
CA PHE A 44 -7.43 -2.34 -15.04
C PHE A 44 -8.60 -1.43 -15.43
N PRO A 45 -9.13 -0.59 -14.51
CA PRO A 45 -10.17 0.38 -14.82
C PRO A 45 -9.72 1.32 -15.93
N MET A 46 -10.68 1.89 -16.68
CA MET A 46 -10.49 2.74 -17.87
C MET A 46 -10.56 1.97 -19.20
N ASN A 47 -11.80 1.66 -19.61
CA ASN A 47 -12.13 1.06 -20.91
C ASN A 47 -12.04 2.05 -22.08
N LYS A 48 -12.01 3.37 -21.80
CA LYS A 48 -11.81 4.43 -22.81
C LYS A 48 -10.86 5.50 -22.26
N PRO A 49 -9.88 5.98 -23.05
CA PRO A 49 -9.00 7.06 -22.61
C PRO A 49 -9.83 8.33 -22.40
N SER A 50 -9.92 8.79 -21.15
CA SER A 50 -10.32 10.17 -20.88
C SER A 50 -9.22 11.08 -21.41
N LYS A 51 -9.56 12.17 -22.08
CA LYS A 51 -8.57 13.17 -22.55
C LYS A 51 -7.71 13.73 -21.42
N ASP A 52 -8.18 13.59 -20.17
CA ASP A 52 -7.59 14.18 -18.98
C ASP A 52 -6.88 13.15 -18.09
N ILE A 53 -6.87 11.86 -18.47
CA ILE A 53 -6.24 10.79 -17.71
C ILE A 53 -5.35 9.96 -18.63
N TYR A 54 -4.05 9.95 -18.33
CA TYR A 54 -3.09 9.12 -19.03
C TYR A 54 -2.75 7.91 -18.18
N MET A 55 -2.60 6.76 -18.83
CA MET A 55 -2.33 5.50 -18.15
C MET A 55 -1.18 4.76 -18.81
N ILE A 56 -0.33 4.19 -17.96
CA ILE A 56 0.56 3.08 -18.31
C ILE A 56 0.20 1.88 -17.45
N LYS A 57 0.27 0.68 -18.02
CA LYS A 57 -0.11 -0.55 -17.32
C LYS A 57 0.85 -1.68 -17.60
N SER A 58 0.84 -2.68 -16.72
CA SER A 58 1.56 -3.92 -16.92
C SER A 58 0.70 -4.93 -17.68
N ASP A 59 1.34 -5.84 -18.39
CA ASP A 59 0.67 -6.93 -19.10
C ASP A 59 0.24 -8.02 -18.10
N ILE A 60 -1.07 -8.28 -17.99
CA ILE A 60 -1.62 -9.32 -17.10
C ILE A 60 -1.51 -10.70 -17.76
N LYS A 61 -0.27 -11.21 -17.90
CA LYS A 61 0.02 -12.48 -18.60
C LYS A 61 0.25 -13.67 -17.68
N ARG A 62 0.53 -13.44 -16.40
CA ARG A 62 0.90 -14.47 -15.41
C ARG A 62 0.33 -14.10 -14.04
N PRO A 63 0.02 -15.10 -13.18
CA PRO A 63 -0.27 -14.84 -11.79
C PRO A 63 0.84 -14.03 -11.13
N GLY A 64 0.46 -13.22 -10.14
CA GLY A 64 1.33 -12.29 -9.45
C GLY A 64 0.67 -10.92 -9.28
N THR A 65 1.50 -9.91 -9.02
CA THR A 65 1.02 -8.53 -8.88
C THR A 65 1.28 -7.74 -10.15
N SER A 66 0.21 -7.43 -10.87
CA SER A 66 0.21 -6.47 -11.96
C SER A 66 -0.10 -5.08 -11.42
N TYR A 67 0.35 -4.03 -12.11
CA TYR A 67 -0.04 -2.67 -11.72
C TYR A 67 -0.20 -1.73 -12.91
N ALA A 68 -1.00 -0.69 -12.71
CA ALA A 68 -1.21 0.41 -13.63
C ALA A 68 -1.04 1.73 -12.89
N ILE A 69 -0.63 2.77 -13.62
CA ILE A 69 -0.50 4.13 -13.10
C ILE A 69 -1.34 5.04 -13.96
N TYR A 70 -2.17 5.83 -13.30
CA TYR A 70 -3.06 6.83 -13.88
C TYR A 70 -2.58 8.20 -13.44
N CYS A 71 -2.46 9.15 -14.35
CA CYS A 71 -2.11 10.53 -14.02
C CYS A 71 -3.07 11.52 -14.65
N SER A 72 -3.37 12.60 -13.92
CA SER A 72 -4.15 13.74 -14.39
C SER A 72 -3.51 15.05 -13.96
N GLN A 73 -3.71 16.10 -14.76
CA GLN A 73 -3.38 17.48 -14.41
C GLN A 73 -4.62 18.28 -13.97
N LYS A 74 -5.82 17.72 -14.15
CA LYS A 74 -7.09 18.38 -13.85
C LYS A 74 -7.78 17.81 -12.61
N LEU A 75 -7.62 16.51 -12.37
CA LEU A 75 -8.26 15.81 -11.25
C LEU A 75 -7.30 15.73 -10.07
N ASP A 76 -7.82 15.93 -8.86
CA ASP A 76 -7.12 15.56 -7.63
C ASP A 76 -7.12 14.03 -7.44
N GLY A 77 -6.32 13.55 -6.48
CA GLY A 77 -6.08 12.14 -6.28
C GLY A 77 -7.35 11.38 -5.88
N ARG A 78 -8.17 11.97 -5.00
CA ARG A 78 -9.42 11.35 -4.53
C ARG A 78 -10.41 11.25 -5.67
N THR A 79 -10.64 12.35 -6.39
CA THR A 79 -11.55 12.36 -7.55
C THR A 79 -11.11 11.36 -8.62
N LEU A 80 -9.80 11.22 -8.87
CA LEU A 80 -9.27 10.22 -9.78
C LEU A 80 -9.53 8.79 -9.28
N MET A 81 -9.26 8.50 -8.00
CA MET A 81 -9.54 7.19 -7.40
C MET A 81 -11.03 6.83 -7.47
N ASP A 82 -11.91 7.74 -7.06
CA ASP A 82 -13.37 7.53 -7.09
C ASP A 82 -13.85 7.27 -8.53
N GLY A 83 -13.32 8.01 -9.51
CA GLY A 83 -13.62 7.80 -10.92
C GLY A 83 -13.14 6.46 -11.48
N LEU A 84 -12.02 5.92 -10.99
CA LEU A 84 -11.54 4.58 -11.34
C LEU A 84 -12.40 3.50 -10.69
N LEU A 85 -12.82 3.70 -9.44
CA LEU A 85 -13.69 2.78 -8.73
C LEU A 85 -15.07 2.69 -9.41
N ASN A 86 -15.68 3.82 -9.75
CA ASN A 86 -17.02 3.82 -10.36
C ASN A 86 -17.12 3.07 -11.70
N GLN A 87 -16.02 2.91 -12.44
CA GLN A 87 -16.03 2.25 -13.76
C GLN A 87 -16.10 0.73 -13.70
N LEU A 88 -16.08 0.19 -12.50
CA LEU A 88 -15.59 -1.14 -12.25
C LEU A 88 -16.72 -1.90 -11.45
N ILE A 89 -17.88 -1.22 -11.29
CA ILE A 89 -19.22 -1.66 -10.84
C ILE A 89 -19.71 -2.96 -11.53
N PRO A 90 -20.32 -3.92 -10.79
CA PRO A 90 -20.88 -3.78 -9.45
C PRO A 90 -19.88 -4.20 -8.38
N PHE A 91 -18.77 -3.51 -8.32
CA PHE A 91 -18.24 -2.98 -7.07
C PHE A 91 -19.34 -2.64 -6.09
N THR A 92 -19.55 -3.57 -5.17
CA THR A 92 -19.66 -3.15 -3.80
C THR A 92 -18.39 -2.37 -3.49
N VAL A 93 -18.45 -1.02 -3.57
CA VAL A 93 -17.61 -0.19 -2.72
C VAL A 93 -17.76 -0.84 -1.38
N ASP A 94 -16.69 -1.45 -0.89
CA ASP A 94 -16.73 -2.16 0.36
C ASP A 94 -16.89 -1.10 1.46
N ARG A 95 -18.13 -0.66 1.62
CA ARG A 95 -18.64 0.19 2.67
C ARG A 95 -18.69 -0.72 3.88
N ARG A 96 -17.54 -1.22 4.34
CA ARG A 96 -17.44 -2.18 5.43
C ARG A 96 -18.31 -3.43 5.19
N ILE A 97 -18.37 -3.98 3.99
CA ILE A 97 -18.43 -5.44 3.83
C ILE A 97 -17.22 -5.96 4.63
N LYS A 98 -17.45 -6.29 5.89
CA LYS A 98 -17.62 -7.69 6.22
C LYS A 98 -16.51 -8.50 5.54
N ASP A 99 -15.25 -8.16 5.82
CA ASP A 99 -14.29 -9.20 6.14
C ASP A 99 -14.87 -9.92 7.37
N GLN A 100 -15.87 -10.75 7.08
CA GLN A 100 -16.68 -11.49 8.02
C GLN A 100 -15.94 -12.74 8.44
N ARG A 101 -14.61 -12.68 8.46
CA ARG A 101 -13.88 -13.20 9.61
C ARG A 101 -14.25 -12.32 10.81
N ARG A 102 -15.53 -12.37 11.23
CA ARG A 102 -15.88 -12.15 12.62
C ARG A 102 -14.86 -13.00 13.35
N ILE A 103 -13.92 -12.36 14.03
CA ILE A 103 -13.05 -13.06 14.96
C ILE A 103 -14.00 -13.96 15.74
N ASN A 104 -13.75 -15.27 15.64
CA ASN A 104 -14.61 -16.25 16.27
C ASN A 104 -14.82 -15.75 17.71
N PRO A 105 -16.06 -15.61 18.21
CA PRO A 105 -16.30 -15.23 19.61
C PRO A 105 -15.53 -16.13 20.60
N GLU A 106 -15.07 -17.30 20.15
CA GLU A 106 -14.18 -18.21 20.87
C GLU A 106 -12.67 -18.03 20.56
N ASN A 107 -12.20 -16.85 20.13
CA ASN A 107 -10.77 -16.62 19.90
C ASN A 107 -9.98 -16.79 21.21
N PRO A 108 -9.11 -17.81 21.34
CA PRO A 108 -8.42 -18.11 22.60
C PRO A 108 -7.52 -16.95 23.06
N CYS A 109 -6.91 -16.24 22.10
CA CYS A 109 -6.10 -15.07 22.38
C CYS A 109 -6.94 -13.92 22.95
N LEU A 110 -8.12 -13.64 22.40
CA LEU A 110 -9.01 -12.61 22.96
C LEU A 110 -9.48 -12.97 24.37
N SER A 111 -9.86 -14.23 24.60
CA SER A 111 -10.26 -14.72 25.92
C SER A 111 -9.14 -14.59 26.94
N GLN A 112 -7.92 -14.93 26.56
CA GLN A 112 -6.74 -14.77 27.41
C GLN A 112 -6.48 -13.29 27.72
N LEU A 113 -6.45 -12.41 26.71
CA LEU A 113 -6.22 -10.99 26.91
C LEU A 113 -7.30 -10.35 27.78
N SER A 114 -8.54 -10.80 27.66
CA SER A 114 -9.64 -10.37 28.52
C SER A 114 -9.39 -10.77 29.97
N SER A 115 -8.96 -12.01 30.22
CA SER A 115 -8.59 -12.49 31.56
C SER A 115 -7.41 -11.71 32.14
N MET A 116 -6.37 -11.45 31.34
CA MET A 116 -5.21 -10.64 31.73
C MET A 116 -5.64 -9.20 32.07
N ALA A 117 -6.48 -8.60 31.24
CA ALA A 117 -6.99 -7.25 31.46
C ALA A 117 -7.79 -7.18 32.77
N LEU A 118 -8.69 -8.14 33.04
CA LEU A 118 -9.44 -8.19 34.29
C LEU A 118 -8.53 -8.31 35.51
N LYS A 119 -7.55 -9.23 35.48
CA LYS A 119 -6.56 -9.39 36.57
C LYS A 119 -5.74 -8.11 36.82
N LYS A 120 -5.49 -7.34 35.76
CA LYS A 120 -4.74 -6.09 35.82
C LYS A 120 -5.60 -4.84 36.03
N ASN A 121 -6.91 -4.99 36.26
CA ASN A 121 -7.85 -3.86 36.29
C ASN A 121 -7.71 -2.93 35.05
N TYR A 122 -7.60 -3.53 33.87
CA TYR A 122 -7.44 -2.87 32.57
C TYR A 122 -6.18 -1.98 32.45
N ASN A 123 -5.16 -2.20 33.28
CA ASN A 123 -3.82 -1.66 33.06
C ASN A 123 -3.15 -2.31 31.83
N LEU A 124 -2.04 -1.69 31.39
CA LEU A 124 -1.28 -2.13 30.21
C LEU A 124 -0.82 -3.60 30.34
N ILE A 125 -1.07 -4.37 29.28
CA ILE A 125 -0.53 -5.72 29.09
C ILE A 125 0.71 -5.60 28.22
N LEU A 126 1.86 -6.10 28.69
CA LEU A 126 3.09 -6.10 27.91
C LEU A 126 3.14 -7.30 26.96
N THR A 127 3.69 -7.14 25.77
CA THR A 127 3.88 -8.25 24.81
C THR A 127 4.76 -9.36 25.34
N SER A 128 5.76 -9.07 26.18
CA SER A 128 6.57 -10.10 26.86
C SER A 128 5.72 -11.04 27.71
N GLU A 129 4.67 -10.53 28.37
CA GLU A 129 3.73 -11.34 29.15
C GLU A 129 2.82 -12.19 28.26
N ILE A 130 2.48 -11.68 27.07
CA ILE A 130 1.66 -12.41 26.10
C ILE A 130 2.45 -13.59 25.53
N ILE A 131 3.71 -13.37 25.14
CA ILE A 131 4.61 -14.38 24.58
C ILE A 131 4.78 -15.56 25.55
N ASN A 132 4.99 -15.29 26.84
CA ASN A 132 5.23 -16.33 27.85
C ASN A 132 4.09 -17.37 27.97
N ASN A 133 2.88 -17.03 27.50
CA ASN A 133 1.72 -17.90 27.60
C ASN A 133 1.44 -18.71 26.31
N ASN A 134 2.14 -18.44 25.19
CA ASN A 134 2.03 -19.16 23.90
C ASN A 134 0.62 -19.31 23.28
N VAL A 135 -0.40 -18.62 23.79
CA VAL A 135 -1.78 -18.70 23.27
C VAL A 135 -2.05 -17.65 22.18
N CYS A 136 -1.36 -16.52 22.21
CA CYS A 136 -1.49 -15.45 21.22
C CYS A 136 -0.29 -15.41 20.27
N THR A 137 -0.55 -15.47 18.96
CA THR A 137 0.46 -15.15 17.95
C THR A 137 0.47 -13.66 17.59
N GLY A 138 1.54 -13.15 16.99
CA GLY A 138 1.58 -11.77 16.47
C GLY A 138 0.47 -11.50 15.45
N ARG A 139 0.13 -12.49 14.63
CA ARG A 139 -1.02 -12.43 13.71
C ARG A 139 -2.34 -12.25 14.45
N ASN A 140 -2.59 -13.01 15.53
CA ASN A 140 -3.83 -12.86 16.30
C ASN A 140 -3.95 -11.46 16.90
N LEU A 141 -2.86 -10.93 17.47
CA LEU A 141 -2.88 -9.58 18.05
C LEU A 141 -3.14 -8.51 17.00
N MET A 142 -2.52 -8.63 15.83
CA MET A 142 -2.78 -7.70 14.73
C MET A 142 -4.24 -7.79 14.25
N GLU A 143 -4.78 -9.00 14.05
CA GLU A 143 -6.19 -9.18 13.67
C GLU A 143 -7.12 -8.58 14.73
N LEU A 144 -6.85 -8.78 16.03
CA LEU A 144 -7.63 -8.19 17.12
C LEU A 144 -7.55 -6.65 17.15
N ALA A 145 -6.37 -6.09 16.89
CA ALA A 145 -6.14 -4.65 16.84
C ALA A 145 -6.87 -4.02 15.65
N LEU A 146 -6.78 -4.65 14.47
CA LEU A 146 -7.46 -4.23 13.26
C LEU A 146 -8.98 -4.14 13.45
N HIS A 147 -9.56 -5.13 14.13
CA HIS A 147 -10.98 -5.17 14.44
C HIS A 147 -11.37 -4.40 15.72
N LYS A 148 -10.42 -3.67 16.32
CA LYS A 148 -10.62 -2.80 17.49
C LYS A 148 -11.04 -3.51 18.77
N TYR A 149 -10.80 -4.82 18.88
CA TYR A 149 -10.99 -5.56 20.13
C TYR A 149 -9.91 -5.21 21.17
N ILE A 150 -8.73 -4.85 20.69
CA ILE A 150 -7.63 -4.35 21.53
C ILE A 150 -7.15 -3.00 21.00
N HIS A 151 -6.56 -2.21 21.90
CA HIS A 151 -5.89 -0.97 21.57
C HIS A 151 -4.38 -1.13 21.73
N ILE A 152 -3.63 -0.83 20.68
CA ILE A 152 -2.17 -0.81 20.74
C ILE A 152 -1.72 0.53 21.29
N HIS A 153 -1.09 0.51 22.46
CA HIS A 153 -0.67 1.71 23.16
C HIS A 153 0.76 2.11 22.76
N GLU A 154 0.95 3.38 22.42
CA GLU A 154 2.23 3.92 21.93
C GLU A 154 3.26 4.07 23.06
N TYR A 155 2.83 4.58 24.22
CA TYR A 155 3.70 4.88 25.36
C TYR A 155 3.46 3.95 26.55
N ARG A 156 4.51 3.73 27.35
CA ARG A 156 4.44 2.99 28.62
C ARG A 156 3.93 3.89 29.75
N THR A 157 2.80 4.55 29.56
CA THR A 157 2.19 5.40 30.58
C THR A 157 1.13 4.63 31.33
N ASN A 158 1.35 4.42 32.63
CA ASN A 158 0.36 3.82 33.49
C ASN A 158 -0.75 4.82 33.79
N GLY A 159 -1.97 4.50 33.37
CA GLY A 159 -3.19 5.21 33.73
C GLY A 159 -4.35 4.44 33.15
N SER A 160 -5.32 4.01 33.94
CA SER A 160 -6.57 3.46 33.41
C SER A 160 -7.33 4.60 32.73
N GLU A 161 -7.66 4.45 31.43
CA GLU A 161 -8.81 5.18 30.90
C GLU A 161 -10.05 4.50 31.48
N GLU A 162 -10.36 4.79 32.75
CA GLU A 162 -11.40 4.10 33.54
C GLU A 162 -12.76 4.08 32.85
N ARG A 163 -13.02 5.05 31.97
CA ARG A 163 -14.30 5.20 31.28
C ARG A 163 -14.57 4.18 30.18
N LEU A 164 -13.56 3.45 29.67
CA LEU A 164 -13.75 2.61 28.48
C LEU A 164 -13.43 1.12 28.65
N LYS A 165 -12.86 0.66 29.79
CA LYS A 165 -12.50 -0.75 30.06
C LYS A 165 -11.96 -1.48 28.81
N LYS A 166 -11.06 -0.81 28.08
CA LYS A 166 -10.45 -1.36 26.86
C LYS A 166 -9.25 -2.21 27.21
N ILE A 167 -9.07 -3.32 26.47
CA ILE A 167 -7.85 -4.11 26.53
C ILE A 167 -6.74 -3.31 25.83
N ARG A 168 -5.65 -3.03 26.56
CA ARG A 168 -4.55 -2.20 26.07
C ARG A 168 -3.26 -3.00 26.08
N VAL A 169 -2.64 -3.11 24.92
CA VAL A 169 -1.40 -3.86 24.72
C VAL A 169 -0.27 -2.89 24.41
N TYR A 170 0.85 -3.04 25.12
CA TYR A 170 2.09 -2.33 24.87
C TYR A 170 3.15 -3.31 24.37
N PHE A 171 3.69 -3.04 23.19
CA PHE A 171 4.82 -3.73 22.59
C PHE A 171 6.13 -3.34 23.27
N ASP A 172 6.47 -3.98 24.37
CA ASP A 172 7.79 -3.88 25.00
C ASP A 172 8.85 -4.73 24.27
N VAL A 173 8.41 -5.73 23.52
CA VAL A 173 9.22 -6.55 22.62
C VAL A 173 8.51 -6.70 21.27
N GLY A 174 9.28 -6.99 20.22
CA GLY A 174 8.72 -7.26 18.91
C GLY A 174 8.05 -8.62 18.85
N MET A 175 6.95 -8.73 18.11
CA MET A 175 6.29 -10.00 17.87
C MET A 175 6.50 -10.46 16.44
N GLU A 176 6.93 -11.71 16.30
CA GLU A 176 7.08 -12.33 15.00
C GLU A 176 5.72 -12.66 14.38
N ILE A 177 5.59 -12.36 13.10
CA ILE A 177 4.42 -12.64 12.28
C ILE A 177 4.89 -13.43 11.08
N GLU A 178 4.44 -14.68 11.00
CA GLU A 178 4.69 -15.57 9.86
C GLU A 178 3.83 -15.19 8.65
N PHE A 179 4.39 -15.32 7.46
CA PHE A 179 3.68 -15.12 6.20
C PHE A 179 2.86 -16.37 5.82
N GLY A 180 1.66 -16.14 5.29
CA GLY A 180 0.91 -17.18 4.58
C GLY A 180 1.42 -17.39 3.15
N GLU A 181 1.08 -18.53 2.55
CA GLU A 181 1.43 -18.87 1.16
C GLU A 181 0.88 -17.83 0.15
N GLY A 182 1.63 -17.58 -0.93
CA GLY A 182 1.18 -16.76 -2.07
C GLY A 182 1.52 -15.26 -2.01
N GLN A 183 2.39 -14.82 -1.09
CA GLN A 183 2.81 -13.43 -1.03
C GLN A 183 3.85 -13.11 -2.10
N VAL A 184 3.58 -12.06 -2.86
CA VAL A 184 4.50 -11.56 -3.89
C VAL A 184 5.33 -10.43 -3.29
N TYR A 185 6.65 -10.60 -3.34
CA TYR A 185 7.62 -9.65 -2.84
C TYR A 185 8.19 -8.85 -3.99
N PHE A 186 8.17 -7.52 -3.97
CA PHE A 186 8.91 -6.72 -4.95
C PHE A 186 10.16 -6.13 -4.31
N GLU A 187 11.32 -6.35 -4.89
CA GLU A 187 12.58 -5.80 -4.37
C GLU A 187 12.66 -4.29 -4.59
N GLY A 188 12.98 -3.56 -3.52
CA GLY A 188 13.37 -2.17 -3.56
C GLY A 188 14.89 -1.99 -3.55
N LYS A 189 15.36 -0.88 -4.15
CA LYS A 189 16.75 -0.44 -4.05
C LYS A 189 17.13 -0.13 -2.60
N LYS A 190 18.39 -0.39 -2.26
CA LYS A 190 18.99 -0.05 -0.97
C LYS A 190 18.63 1.36 -0.52
N VAL A 191 18.09 1.49 0.69
CA VAL A 191 17.76 2.76 1.32
C VAL A 191 18.97 3.26 2.11
N ASN A 192 19.18 4.59 2.10
CA ASN A 192 20.21 5.30 2.86
C ASN A 192 21.64 4.79 2.60
N ASN A 193 22.07 4.75 1.33
CA ASN A 193 23.44 4.43 0.94
C ASN A 193 24.00 3.15 1.60
N GLN A 194 23.25 2.03 1.50
CA GLN A 194 23.66 0.62 1.78
C GLN A 194 23.20 -0.02 3.10
N THR A 195 22.31 0.57 3.90
CA THR A 195 22.01 0.00 5.24
C THR A 195 20.72 -0.81 5.33
N GLU A 196 19.76 -0.59 4.42
CA GLU A 196 18.46 -1.27 4.46
C GLU A 196 17.97 -1.71 3.09
N ASP A 197 17.38 -2.90 3.03
CA ASP A 197 16.60 -3.40 1.89
C ASP A 197 15.10 -3.16 2.13
N GLU A 198 14.36 -2.88 1.06
CA GLU A 198 12.90 -2.73 1.10
C GLU A 198 12.23 -3.80 0.25
N ILE A 199 11.05 -4.24 0.68
CA ILE A 199 10.16 -5.05 -0.14
C ILE A 199 8.73 -4.56 -0.03
N LEU A 200 7.97 -4.70 -1.11
CA LEU A 200 6.51 -4.54 -1.09
C LEU A 200 5.86 -5.92 -1.07
N ILE A 201 4.93 -6.13 -0.14
CA ILE A 201 4.26 -7.42 0.07
C ILE A 201 2.75 -7.27 0.13
N TRP A 202 2.05 -8.37 -0.13
CA TRP A 202 0.64 -8.52 0.21
C TRP A 202 0.49 -9.24 1.54
N TYR A 203 -0.15 -8.61 2.53
CA TYR A 203 -0.46 -9.25 3.80
C TYR A 203 -1.88 -8.90 4.25
N LEU A 204 -2.65 -9.93 4.63
CA LEU A 204 -4.11 -9.84 4.85
C LEU A 204 -4.88 -9.06 3.76
N GLY A 205 -4.34 -9.04 2.54
CA GLY A 205 -4.93 -8.33 1.41
C GLY A 205 -4.68 -6.85 1.34
N TYR A 206 -3.77 -6.33 2.16
CA TYR A 206 -3.25 -4.98 2.04
C TYR A 206 -1.80 -5.02 1.56
N LEU A 207 -1.38 -3.92 0.96
CA LEU A 207 0.01 -3.72 0.57
C LEU A 207 0.78 -3.14 1.75
N HIS A 208 1.94 -3.74 2.02
CA HIS A 208 2.84 -3.31 3.08
C HIS A 208 4.26 -3.19 2.56
N VAL A 209 4.97 -2.18 3.04
CA VAL A 209 6.41 -2.04 2.82
C VAL A 209 7.11 -2.62 4.04
N LEU A 210 7.93 -3.63 3.83
CA LEU A 210 8.83 -4.13 4.86
C LEU A 210 10.25 -3.64 4.59
N ARG A 211 11.00 -3.49 5.67
CA ARG A 211 12.40 -3.12 5.65
C ARG A 211 13.24 -4.16 6.37
N ARG A 212 14.47 -4.32 5.91
CA ARG A 212 15.47 -5.16 6.55
C ARG A 212 16.77 -4.39 6.70
N ARG A 213 17.29 -4.30 7.93
CA ARG A 213 18.64 -3.78 8.17
C ARG A 213 19.66 -4.84 7.79
N ILE A 214 20.47 -4.57 6.77
CA ILE A 214 21.41 -5.56 6.21
C ILE A 214 22.36 -6.11 7.29
N LYS A 215 22.83 -5.26 8.21
CA LYS A 215 23.76 -5.65 9.28
C LYS A 215 23.12 -6.37 10.46
N ARG A 216 21.86 -6.08 10.80
CA ARG A 216 21.18 -6.63 11.98
C ARG A 216 20.29 -7.83 11.64
N GLY A 217 20.03 -8.07 10.35
CA GLY A 217 19.09 -9.09 9.91
C GLY A 217 17.63 -8.72 10.26
N GLY A 218 16.69 -9.60 9.91
CA GLY A 218 15.27 -9.46 10.22
C GLY A 218 14.49 -8.48 9.35
N TRP A 219 13.26 -8.84 9.02
CA TRP A 219 12.30 -7.94 8.36
C TRP A 219 11.40 -7.28 9.39
N TYR A 220 11.03 -6.03 9.16
CA TYR A 220 10.09 -5.28 10.00
C TYR A 220 9.13 -4.47 9.14
N ALA A 221 7.92 -4.24 9.64
CA ALA A 221 6.92 -3.45 8.93
C ALA A 221 7.24 -1.95 9.00
N SER A 222 7.50 -1.33 7.84
CA SER A 222 7.63 0.13 7.72
C SER A 222 6.28 0.81 7.55
N THR A 223 5.28 0.09 7.05
CA THR A 223 3.88 0.52 6.99
C THR A 223 3.12 0.06 8.23
N SER A 224 2.09 0.80 8.62
CA SER A 224 1.18 0.42 9.70
C SER A 224 0.38 -0.84 9.33
N LEU A 225 0.23 -1.76 10.28
CA LEU A 225 -0.61 -2.95 10.12
C LEU A 225 -2.06 -2.73 10.59
N THR A 226 -2.33 -1.66 11.34
CA THR A 226 -3.66 -1.39 11.93
C THR A 226 -4.33 -0.12 11.39
N SER A 227 -3.58 0.75 10.72
CA SER A 227 -4.03 2.03 10.15
C SER A 227 -3.67 2.13 8.65
N MET A 228 -4.17 1.17 7.89
CA MET A 228 -3.73 0.92 6.50
C MET A 228 -4.05 2.06 5.52
N ASP A 229 -5.07 2.87 5.81
CA ASP A 229 -5.44 4.04 4.99
C ASP A 229 -4.32 5.09 4.91
N LEU A 230 -3.37 5.08 5.86
CA LEU A 230 -2.23 5.99 5.92
C LEU A 230 -0.96 5.43 5.25
N ASN A 231 -0.97 4.15 4.86
CA ASN A 231 0.21 3.48 4.29
C ASN A 231 0.57 3.97 2.89
N GLY A 232 -0.30 4.73 2.25
CA GLY A 232 -0.10 5.17 0.87
C GLY A 232 1.21 5.93 0.69
N TYR A 233 1.69 6.63 1.74
CA TYR A 233 2.85 7.48 1.62
C TYR A 233 4.11 6.63 1.44
N ASP A 234 4.26 5.60 2.28
CA ASP A 234 5.37 4.66 2.20
C ASP A 234 5.31 3.80 0.95
N ILE A 235 4.12 3.31 0.57
CA ILE A 235 3.94 2.55 -0.68
C ILE A 235 4.29 3.44 -1.88
N SER A 236 3.81 4.68 -1.90
CA SER A 236 4.11 5.60 -2.98
C SER A 236 5.59 5.95 -3.06
N LYS A 237 6.23 6.22 -1.91
CA LYS A 237 7.67 6.46 -1.80
C LYS A 237 8.47 5.28 -2.33
N PHE A 238 8.06 4.06 -2.00
CA PHE A 238 8.66 2.83 -2.49
C PHE A 238 8.55 2.72 -4.03
N ILE A 239 7.36 2.88 -4.60
CA ILE A 239 7.14 2.78 -6.06
C ILE A 239 7.95 3.83 -6.82
N ARG A 240 7.97 5.07 -6.34
CA ARG A 240 8.75 6.16 -6.94
C ARG A 240 10.24 5.84 -7.02
N ARG A 241 10.78 5.15 -6.02
CA ARG A 241 12.21 4.77 -5.95
C ARG A 241 12.52 3.55 -6.80
N ASN A 242 11.59 2.61 -6.87
CA ASN A 242 11.85 1.25 -7.32
C ASN A 242 11.23 0.90 -8.68
N SER A 243 10.45 1.80 -9.28
CA SER A 243 9.93 1.64 -10.65
C SER A 243 10.53 2.67 -11.62
N PRO A 244 11.61 2.34 -12.36
CA PRO A 244 12.14 3.21 -13.41
C PRO A 244 11.13 3.57 -14.51
N PRO A 245 10.25 2.65 -14.99
CA PRO A 245 9.20 3.00 -15.94
C PRO A 245 8.22 4.06 -15.40
N PHE A 246 7.84 3.97 -14.11
CA PHE A 246 7.02 5.01 -13.47
C PHE A 246 7.73 6.36 -13.47
N LYS A 247 9.01 6.40 -13.08
CA LYS A 247 9.79 7.64 -13.06
C LYS A 247 9.82 8.31 -14.43
N ARG A 248 10.11 7.55 -15.49
CA ARG A 248 10.13 8.05 -16.88
C ARG A 248 8.76 8.56 -17.32
N PHE A 249 7.69 7.89 -16.92
CA PHE A 249 6.33 8.29 -17.25
C PHE A 249 5.96 9.62 -16.62
N VAL A 250 6.20 9.80 -15.31
CA VAL A 250 5.92 11.06 -14.62
C VAL A 250 6.75 12.20 -15.20
N GLU A 251 8.06 11.99 -15.43
CA GLU A 251 8.93 13.01 -16.05
C GLU A 251 8.44 13.43 -17.44
N THR A 252 8.07 12.47 -18.29
CA THR A 252 7.57 12.75 -19.64
C THR A 252 6.21 13.46 -19.58
N TRP A 253 5.36 13.10 -18.63
CA TRP A 253 4.04 13.69 -18.45
C TRP A 253 4.08 15.11 -17.88
N GLU A 254 4.93 15.37 -16.89
CA GLU A 254 5.17 16.72 -16.39
C GLU A 254 5.73 17.63 -17.50
N PHE A 255 6.66 17.12 -18.32
CA PHE A 255 7.15 17.83 -19.50
C PHE A 255 6.02 18.18 -20.49
N LEU A 256 5.12 17.24 -20.80
CA LEU A 256 3.94 17.52 -21.63
C LEU A 256 3.06 18.64 -21.05
N GLY A 257 2.92 18.70 -19.72
CA GLY A 257 2.20 19.78 -19.04
C GLY A 257 2.81 21.17 -19.25
N THR A 258 4.13 21.26 -19.43
CA THR A 258 4.80 22.54 -19.74
C THR A 258 4.56 23.01 -21.18
N LEU A 259 4.12 22.11 -22.06
CA LEU A 259 3.85 22.40 -23.47
C LEU A 259 2.40 22.83 -23.72
N VAL A 260 1.57 22.99 -22.69
CA VAL A 260 0.17 23.43 -22.82
C VAL A 260 0.14 24.87 -23.33
N ASP A 261 -0.42 25.07 -24.53
CA ASP A 261 -0.67 26.39 -25.09
C ASP A 261 -1.96 27.00 -24.51
N GLU A 262 -1.85 28.24 -24.01
CA GLU A 262 -2.99 29.15 -23.90
C GLU A 262 -3.35 29.64 -25.32
N ARG A 263 -4.02 28.79 -26.12
CA ARG A 263 -4.46 29.19 -27.45
C ARG A 263 -5.48 30.33 -27.35
N LYS A 264 -5.03 31.57 -27.53
CA LYS A 264 -5.88 32.70 -27.93
C LYS A 264 -5.86 32.75 -29.45
N ASN A 265 -6.98 32.35 -30.07
CA ASN A 265 -7.30 32.43 -31.50
C ASN A 265 -6.32 33.22 -32.38
N TYR A 266 -5.53 32.57 -33.24
CA TYR A 266 -4.88 33.21 -34.41
C TYR A 266 -4.60 32.21 -35.56
N PRO A 267 -4.47 32.69 -36.82
CA PRO A 267 -4.40 31.87 -38.02
C PRO A 267 -2.96 31.39 -38.30
N GLY A 268 -2.78 30.07 -38.35
CA GLY A 268 -1.50 29.43 -38.67
C GLY A 268 -0.53 29.33 -37.49
N LEU A 269 0.20 28.21 -37.42
CA LEU A 269 1.23 27.97 -36.40
C LEU A 269 2.53 28.66 -36.81
N THR A 270 3.10 29.48 -35.93
CA THR A 270 4.48 29.96 -36.03
C THR A 270 5.47 28.80 -35.92
N GLU A 271 6.71 28.98 -36.38
CA GLU A 271 7.76 27.94 -36.31
C GLU A 271 8.04 27.46 -34.87
N LYS A 272 7.91 28.38 -33.90
CA LYS A 272 8.01 28.07 -32.46
C LYS A 272 6.87 27.16 -31.99
N GLU A 273 5.63 27.44 -32.40
CA GLU A 273 4.46 26.61 -32.07
C GLU A 273 4.52 25.26 -32.80
N LEU A 274 5.00 25.23 -34.04
CA LEU A 274 5.22 24.00 -34.80
C LEU A 274 6.27 23.11 -34.12
N THR A 275 7.32 23.70 -33.55
CA THR A 275 8.32 23.01 -32.74
C THR A 275 7.73 22.44 -31.46
N LYS A 276 6.88 23.20 -30.74
CA LYS A 276 6.16 22.70 -29.56
C LYS A 276 5.25 21.52 -29.91
N GLU A 277 4.49 21.59 -31.00
CA GLU A 277 3.61 20.49 -31.43
C GLU A 277 4.41 19.24 -31.83
N ARG A 278 5.58 19.39 -32.47
CA ARG A 278 6.50 18.26 -32.72
C ARG A 278 6.98 17.63 -31.41
N GLN A 279 7.40 18.43 -30.43
CA GLN A 279 7.83 17.94 -29.11
C GLN A 279 6.69 17.23 -28.35
N ARG A 280 5.47 17.77 -28.46
CA ARG A 280 4.26 17.18 -27.89
C ARG A 280 3.98 15.82 -28.49
N LYS A 281 4.02 15.70 -29.82
CA LYS A 281 3.82 14.44 -30.55
C LYS A 281 4.87 13.39 -30.13
N ILE A 282 6.15 13.76 -30.12
CA ILE A 282 7.24 12.86 -29.70
C ILE A 282 7.04 12.36 -28.27
N SER A 283 6.63 13.25 -27.36
CA SER A 283 6.40 12.88 -25.95
C SER A 283 5.17 11.99 -25.77
N HIS A 284 4.10 12.20 -26.55
CA HIS A 284 2.95 11.28 -26.57
C HIS A 284 3.37 9.89 -27.05
N GLU A 285 4.11 9.80 -28.16
CA GLU A 285 4.61 8.53 -28.68
C GLU A 285 5.54 7.81 -27.68
N LYS A 286 6.34 8.57 -26.92
CA LYS A 286 7.17 8.01 -25.83
C LYS A 286 6.30 7.39 -24.74
N ILE A 287 5.24 8.06 -24.30
CA ILE A 287 4.32 7.56 -23.27
C ILE A 287 3.60 6.30 -23.75
N GLU A 288 3.10 6.28 -24.99
CA GLU A 288 2.39 5.12 -25.55
C GLU A 288 3.27 3.86 -25.64
N ARG A 289 4.58 4.05 -25.81
CA ARG A 289 5.57 2.96 -25.83
C ARG A 289 6.01 2.50 -24.44
N LEU A 290 5.77 3.29 -23.39
CA LEU A 290 6.10 2.88 -22.03
C LEU A 290 5.15 1.78 -21.57
N LYS A 291 5.73 0.65 -21.18
CA LYS A 291 5.01 -0.45 -20.56
C LYS A 291 5.59 -0.72 -19.18
N LEU A 292 4.71 -1.06 -18.24
CA LEU A 292 5.14 -1.55 -16.94
C LEU A 292 5.42 -3.06 -17.06
N GLY A 293 6.49 -3.53 -16.44
CA GLY A 293 6.63 -4.96 -16.15
C GLY A 293 5.71 -5.33 -14.99
N ASN A 294 5.26 -6.58 -14.92
CA ASN A 294 4.66 -7.09 -13.68
C ASN A 294 5.69 -7.01 -12.54
N LEU A 295 5.21 -6.81 -11.31
CA LEU A 295 6.07 -6.96 -10.15
C LEU A 295 6.45 -8.43 -10.04
N LYS A 296 7.76 -8.69 -10.03
CA LYS A 296 8.30 -10.03 -9.88
C LYS A 296 8.52 -10.31 -8.40
N PRO A 297 8.25 -11.55 -7.93
CA PRO A 297 8.75 -12.03 -6.65
C PRO A 297 10.25 -11.75 -6.52
N SER A 298 10.67 -11.32 -5.33
CA SER A 298 12.09 -11.11 -5.00
C SER A 298 12.73 -12.43 -4.63
N ASP A 299 13.87 -12.73 -5.27
CA ASP A 299 14.70 -13.90 -4.94
C ASP A 299 15.90 -13.54 -4.05
N VAL A 300 16.06 -12.25 -3.71
CA VAL A 300 17.33 -11.69 -3.19
C VAL A 300 17.65 -12.11 -1.75
N HIS A 301 16.67 -12.61 -1.01
CA HIS A 301 16.85 -13.09 0.37
C HIS A 301 16.21 -14.45 0.63
N GLY A 302 15.97 -15.23 -0.43
CA GLY A 302 15.21 -16.49 -0.34
C GLY A 302 13.76 -16.27 0.08
N THR A 303 13.10 -17.35 0.49
CA THR A 303 11.71 -17.29 0.98
C THR A 303 11.68 -16.49 2.29
N ILE A 304 11.01 -15.35 2.25
CA ILE A 304 10.73 -14.61 3.47
C ILE A 304 9.57 -15.31 4.17
N VAL A 305 9.82 -15.78 5.40
CA VAL A 305 8.86 -16.58 6.17
C VAL A 305 8.20 -15.80 7.29
N SER A 306 8.82 -14.70 7.75
CA SER A 306 8.29 -13.88 8.84
C SER A 306 8.84 -12.45 8.85
N PHE A 307 8.20 -11.60 9.65
CA PHE A 307 8.68 -10.27 10.01
C PHE A 307 8.31 -9.92 11.45
N THR A 308 9.03 -8.97 12.04
CA THR A 308 8.77 -8.48 13.40
C THR A 308 7.88 -7.23 13.38
N TRP A 309 6.87 -7.21 14.24
CA TRP A 309 5.96 -6.09 14.44
C TRP A 309 6.07 -5.51 15.86
N PHE A 310 6.08 -4.18 15.95
CA PHE A 310 6.27 -3.41 17.19
C PHE A 310 5.06 -2.52 17.54
N GLY A 311 3.86 -2.87 17.05
CA GLY A 311 2.64 -2.14 17.38
C GLY A 311 2.55 -0.75 16.74
N ASP A 312 2.83 -0.66 15.44
CA ASP A 312 2.74 0.55 14.58
C ASP A 312 3.51 1.80 15.05
N ARG A 313 4.34 1.67 16.09
CA ARG A 313 5.20 2.75 16.56
C ARG A 313 6.31 3.07 15.57
N ASP A 314 6.77 4.31 15.64
CA ASP A 314 7.99 4.73 14.97
C ASP A 314 9.17 3.93 15.53
N GLN A 315 9.73 3.07 14.69
CA GLN A 315 10.74 2.08 15.07
C GLN A 315 12.11 2.69 15.38
N THR A 316 12.25 4.00 15.20
CA THR A 316 13.45 4.76 15.62
C THR A 316 13.63 4.80 17.14
N LEU A 317 12.59 4.51 17.92
CA LEU A 317 12.58 4.66 19.38
C LEU A 317 12.96 3.41 20.18
N PHE A 318 13.07 2.23 19.55
CA PHE A 318 13.24 0.97 20.28
C PHE A 318 14.62 0.32 20.12
N TRP A 319 15.54 0.86 19.28
CA TRP A 319 16.79 0.16 18.95
C TRP A 319 18.02 1.03 18.62
#